data_AF-A0A948BGZ9-F1
#
_entry.id   AF-A0A948BGZ9-F1
#
_cell.length_a   1.000
_cell.length_b   1.000
_cell.length_c   1.000
_cell.angle_alpha   90.00
_cell.angle_beta   90.00
_cell.angle_gamma   90.00
#
_symmetry.space_group_name_H-M   'P 1'
#
loop_
_entity.id
_entity.type
_entity.pdbx_description
1 polymer ?
#
loop_
_entity_poly.entity_id
_entity_poly.type
_entity_poly.pdbx_seq_one_letter_code
_entity_poly.pdbx_strand_id
1 'polypeptide(L)'
;MVILIGAFDALNYESEMNAKGGLSGATNWRLPNIVELGLLPNKEKADSAAWLNTQGVENVQGYNYRSSITRANHLEHSWRVQMNFGYWLGSGKLVNAYVWPVRGN
;
A
#
# COMPACT_ATOMS: atom_id res chain seq x y z
N MET A 1 2.29 -9.11 12.93
CA MET A 1 2.64 -7.70 13.23
C MET A 1 1.67 -6.84 12.45
N VAL A 2 0.73 -6.22 13.16
CA VAL A 2 -0.51 -5.68 12.62
C VAL A 2 -0.25 -4.38 11.87
N ILE A 3 -0.65 -4.31 10.61
CA ILE A 3 -0.70 -3.04 9.86
C ILE A 3 -2.16 -2.62 9.84
N LEU A 4 -2.50 -1.58 10.62
CA LEU A 4 -3.81 -0.93 10.53
C LEU A 4 -3.94 -0.30 9.15
N ILE A 5 -4.97 -0.68 8.42
CA ILE A 5 -5.24 -0.17 7.09
C ILE A 5 -6.41 0.81 7.19
N GLY A 6 -6.12 2.11 7.14
CA GLY A 6 -7.10 3.19 7.16
C GLY A 6 -6.93 4.13 5.97
N ALA A 7 -8.00 4.85 5.61
CA ALA A 7 -7.95 5.89 4.59
C ALA A 7 -7.26 7.14 5.16
N PHE A 8 -5.95 7.24 4.96
CA PHE A 8 -5.16 8.38 5.41
C PHE A 8 -4.67 9.20 4.23
N ASP A 9 -4.47 10.50 4.45
CA ASP A 9 -3.68 11.32 3.53
C ASP A 9 -2.25 10.79 3.55
N ALA A 10 -1.76 10.32 2.40
CA ALA A 10 -0.55 9.51 2.30
C ALA A 10 0.70 10.21 2.86
N LEU A 11 0.71 11.55 2.86
CA LEU A 11 1.78 12.38 3.42
C LEU A 11 1.84 12.31 4.95
N ASN A 12 0.69 12.28 5.62
CA ASN A 12 0.65 12.20 7.08
C ASN A 12 1.03 10.79 7.56
N TYR A 13 0.61 9.77 6.81
CA TYR A 13 0.81 8.37 7.20
C TYR A 13 2.28 7.97 7.36
N GLU A 14 3.18 8.40 6.46
CA GLU A 14 4.62 8.10 6.59
C GLU A 14 5.24 8.74 7.83
N SER A 15 4.87 9.98 8.14
CA SER A 15 5.32 10.65 9.37
C SER A 15 4.77 9.99 10.64
N GLU A 16 3.50 9.56 10.62
CA GLU A 16 2.83 8.90 11.73
C GLU A 16 3.46 7.55 12.07
N MET A 17 3.78 6.73 11.05
CA MET A 17 4.40 5.43 11.25
C MET A 17 5.82 5.50 11.79
N ASN A 18 6.50 6.64 11.63
CA ASN A 18 7.86 6.84 12.13
C ASN A 18 7.88 7.64 13.45
N ALA A 19 6.75 8.16 13.90
CA ALA A 19 6.63 8.90 15.15
C ALA A 19 6.60 7.98 16.38
N LYS A 20 6.94 8.53 17.56
CA LYS A 20 6.77 7.89 18.89
C LYS A 20 7.34 6.46 19.01
N GLY A 21 8.55 6.23 18.51
CA GLY A 21 9.19 4.89 18.54
C GLY A 21 8.81 4.00 17.36
N GLY A 22 7.92 4.50 16.50
CA GLY A 22 7.60 3.95 15.20
C GLY A 22 6.70 2.72 15.22
N LEU A 23 6.19 2.35 14.05
CA LEU A 23 5.24 1.25 13.90
C LEU A 23 5.94 -0.07 14.22
N SER A 24 5.44 -0.74 15.26
CA SER A 24 6.00 -2.00 15.78
C SER A 24 7.48 -1.92 16.16
N GLY A 25 7.89 -0.80 16.77
CA GLY A 25 9.25 -0.62 17.31
C GLY A 25 10.30 -0.21 16.28
N ALA A 26 9.85 0.37 15.16
CA ALA A 26 10.67 0.65 14.00
C ALA A 26 10.30 1.99 13.36
N THR A 27 11.29 2.80 13.00
CA THR A 27 11.10 4.19 12.53
C THR A 27 11.62 4.45 11.11
N ASN A 28 11.87 3.39 10.35
CA ASN A 28 12.26 3.45 8.95
C ASN A 28 11.17 2.84 8.06
N TRP A 29 9.92 3.24 8.26
CA TRP A 29 8.82 2.88 7.38
C TRP A 29 8.68 3.90 6.27
N ARG A 30 8.37 3.42 5.08
CA ARG A 30 8.01 4.25 3.93
C ARG A 30 6.81 3.67 3.21
N LEU A 31 6.21 4.49 2.37
CA LEU A 31 5.28 3.99 1.37
C LEU A 31 6.02 3.12 0.33
N PRO A 32 5.40 2.03 -0.14
CA PRO A 32 5.96 1.20 -1.18
C PRO A 32 5.92 1.94 -2.52
N ASN A 33 6.93 1.72 -3.36
CA ASN A 33 6.87 2.20 -4.73
C ASN A 33 5.87 1.33 -5.53
N ILE A 34 5.52 1.79 -6.74
CA ILE A 34 4.49 1.10 -7.54
C ILE A 34 4.94 -0.30 -8.01
N VAL A 35 6.24 -0.49 -8.22
CA VAL A 35 6.81 -1.78 -8.62
C VAL A 35 6.71 -2.79 -7.48
N GLU A 36 7.08 -2.39 -6.27
CA GLU A 36 6.96 -3.21 -5.06
C GLU A 36 5.51 -3.65 -4.83
N LEU A 37 4.56 -2.72 -4.91
CA LEU A 37 3.13 -3.08 -4.81
C LEU A 37 2.68 -3.98 -5.95
N GLY A 38 3.13 -3.73 -7.17
CA GLY A 38 2.71 -4.46 -8.35
C GLY A 38 3.24 -5.88 -8.44
N LEU A 39 4.23 -6.23 -7.61
CA LEU A 39 4.80 -7.58 -7.50
C LEU A 39 4.11 -8.44 -6.43
N LEU A 40 3.30 -7.85 -5.54
CA LEU A 40 2.58 -8.59 -4.49
C LEU A 40 1.46 -9.51 -5.03
N PRO A 41 0.63 -9.10 -6.01
CA PRO A 41 -0.46 -9.92 -6.49
C PRO A 41 0.03 -11.18 -7.21
N ASN A 42 -0.52 -12.33 -6.84
CA ASN A 42 -0.31 -13.59 -7.53
C ASN A 42 -1.35 -13.78 -8.64
N LYS A 43 -0.93 -13.57 -9.89
CA LYS A 43 -1.80 -13.66 -11.07
C LYS A 43 -2.35 -15.07 -11.37
N GLU A 44 -1.84 -16.11 -10.70
CA GLU A 44 -2.37 -17.47 -10.80
C GLU A 44 -3.55 -17.73 -9.84
N LYS A 45 -3.86 -16.76 -8.98
CA LYS A 45 -4.96 -16.84 -8.02
C LYS A 45 -6.09 -15.91 -8.43
N ALA A 46 -7.32 -16.42 -8.35
CA ALA A 46 -8.52 -15.64 -8.64
C ALA A 46 -8.70 -14.45 -7.70
N ASP A 47 -8.24 -14.59 -6.45
CA ASP A 47 -8.14 -13.51 -5.48
C ASP A 47 -6.75 -13.54 -4.82
N SER A 48 -5.90 -12.63 -5.28
CA SER A 48 -4.56 -12.43 -4.75
C SER A 48 -4.55 -11.96 -3.29
N ALA A 49 -5.55 -11.18 -2.84
CA ALA A 49 -5.63 -10.73 -1.46
C ALA A 49 -6.00 -11.89 -0.52
N ALA A 50 -6.98 -12.71 -0.91
CA ALA A 50 -7.32 -13.93 -0.18
C ALA A 50 -6.12 -14.87 -0.09
N TRP A 51 -5.37 -15.04 -1.19
CA TRP A 51 -4.14 -15.83 -1.18
C TRP A 51 -3.08 -15.25 -0.25
N LEU A 52 -2.78 -13.95 -0.29
CA LEU A 52 -1.81 -13.32 0.61
C LEU A 52 -2.16 -13.52 2.09
N ASN A 53 -3.45 -13.52 2.44
CA ASN A 53 -3.92 -13.84 3.79
C ASN A 53 -3.57 -15.27 4.25
N THR A 54 -3.41 -16.20 3.31
CA THR A 54 -2.93 -17.56 3.62
C THR A 54 -1.40 -17.67 3.72
N GLN A 55 -0.66 -16.68 3.23
CA GLN A 55 0.82 -16.68 3.22
C GLN A 55 1.44 -16.01 4.47
N GLY A 56 0.63 -15.74 5.49
CA GLY A 56 1.09 -15.11 6.73
C GLY A 56 1.07 -13.57 6.71
N VAL A 57 0.50 -12.96 5.66
CA VAL A 57 0.19 -11.53 5.67
C VAL A 57 -1.23 -11.34 6.17
N GLU A 58 -1.44 -10.68 7.29
CA GLU A 58 -2.78 -10.52 7.86
C GLU A 58 -3.54 -9.32 7.29
N ASN A 59 -4.87 -9.47 7.19
CA ASN A 59 -5.84 -8.42 6.83
C ASN A 59 -5.69 -7.79 5.42
N VAL A 60 -5.08 -8.49 4.46
CA VAL A 60 -4.98 -7.98 3.08
C VAL A 60 -6.37 -7.87 2.48
N GLN A 61 -6.71 -6.68 1.98
CA GLN A 61 -8.02 -6.38 1.39
C GLN A 61 -7.97 -6.48 -0.13
N GLY A 62 -9.03 -6.95 -0.79
CA GLY A 62 -9.11 -7.05 -2.26
C GLY A 62 -9.23 -5.72 -3.03
N TYR A 63 -8.84 -4.61 -2.41
CA TYR A 63 -9.06 -3.25 -2.91
C TYR A 63 -7.75 -2.55 -3.32
N ASN A 64 -7.80 -1.23 -3.49
CA ASN A 64 -6.69 -0.43 -3.99
C ASN A 64 -5.66 -0.12 -2.89
N TYR A 65 -4.39 -0.38 -3.18
CA TYR A 65 -3.24 -0.01 -2.34
C TYR A 65 -2.43 1.13 -2.98
N ARG A 66 -2.08 2.15 -2.18
CA ARG A 66 -1.42 3.37 -2.61
C ARG A 66 0.11 3.22 -2.68
N SER A 67 0.72 3.62 -3.81
CA SER A 67 2.18 3.76 -3.91
C SER A 67 2.67 5.16 -3.54
N SER A 68 3.96 5.29 -3.21
CA SER A 68 4.67 6.55 -2.93
C SER A 68 4.79 7.52 -4.12
N ILE A 69 4.54 7.06 -5.36
CA ILE A 69 4.76 7.87 -6.56
C ILE A 69 3.52 8.72 -6.89
N THR A 70 3.72 10.04 -6.92
CA THR A 70 2.83 10.99 -7.58
C THR A 70 3.01 10.89 -9.09
N ARG A 71 1.93 10.77 -9.85
CA ARG A 71 1.96 10.62 -11.31
C ARG A 71 2.55 11.90 -11.92
N ALA A 72 3.65 11.78 -12.66
CA ALA A 72 4.43 12.93 -13.16
C ALA A 72 3.61 13.96 -13.96
N ASN A 73 2.54 13.52 -14.65
CA ASN A 73 1.74 14.36 -15.54
C ASN A 73 0.51 14.97 -14.85
N HIS A 74 0.20 14.52 -13.62
CA HIS A 74 -0.91 15.00 -12.81
C HIS A 74 -0.49 14.86 -11.33
N LEU A 75 0.02 15.96 -10.74
CA LEU A 75 0.41 16.00 -9.32
C LEU A 75 -0.75 15.66 -8.37
N GLU A 76 -1.99 15.68 -8.87
CA GLU A 76 -3.19 15.24 -8.18
C GLU A 76 -3.44 13.74 -8.29
N HIS A 77 -2.63 12.97 -9.01
CA HIS A 77 -2.86 11.56 -9.27
C HIS A 77 -1.82 10.67 -8.56
N SER A 78 -2.39 9.72 -7.84
CA SER A 78 -1.84 8.50 -7.30
C SER A 78 -1.64 7.30 -8.24
N TRP A 79 -0.48 6.65 -8.31
CA TRP A 79 -0.49 5.22 -8.71
C TRP A 79 -1.01 4.34 -7.57
N ARG A 80 -1.68 3.24 -7.91
CA ARG A 80 -2.20 2.24 -6.97
C ARG A 80 -2.28 0.87 -7.62
N VAL A 81 -2.33 -0.17 -6.80
CA VAL A 81 -2.52 -1.56 -7.23
C VAL A 81 -3.77 -2.13 -6.60
N GLN A 82 -4.66 -2.69 -7.40
CA GLN A 82 -5.83 -3.41 -6.89
C GLN A 82 -5.40 -4.83 -6.50
N MET A 83 -5.52 -5.19 -5.23
CA MET A 83 -4.85 -6.38 -4.68
C MET A 83 -5.55 -7.70 -5.00
N ASN A 84 -6.81 -7.71 -5.44
CA ASN A 84 -7.48 -8.95 -5.85
C ASN A 84 -6.99 -9.46 -7.22
N PHE A 85 -6.85 -8.57 -8.20
CA PHE A 85 -6.49 -8.89 -9.59
C PHE A 85 -5.09 -8.42 -10.01
N GLY A 86 -4.44 -7.60 -9.19
CA GLY A 86 -3.13 -7.02 -9.48
C GLY A 86 -3.12 -5.94 -10.55
N TYR A 87 -4.22 -5.20 -10.72
CA TYR A 87 -4.31 -4.13 -11.71
C TYR A 87 -3.61 -2.85 -11.27
N TRP A 88 -2.84 -2.28 -12.17
CA TRP A 88 -2.13 -1.02 -11.98
C TRP A 88 -3.04 0.13 -12.43
N LEU A 89 -3.49 0.94 -11.48
CA LEU A 89 -4.46 2.00 -11.72
C LEU A 89 -3.83 3.35 -11.42
N GLY A 90 -4.10 4.34 -12.26
CA GLY A 90 -3.73 5.74 -12.02
C GLY A 90 -4.99 6.58 -11.89
N SER A 91 -5.25 7.14 -10.70
CA SER A 91 -6.45 7.93 -10.41
C SER A 91 -6.14 9.19 -9.61
N GLY A 92 -7.12 10.09 -9.54
CA GLY A 92 -7.17 11.18 -8.55
C GLY A 92 -6.81 10.75 -7.14
N LYS A 93 -6.12 11.63 -6.40
CA LYS A 93 -5.74 11.52 -4.99
C LYS A 93 -6.94 11.41 -4.04
N LEU A 94 -8.15 11.75 -4.52
CA LEU A 94 -9.41 11.78 -3.77
C LEU A 94 -10.08 10.41 -3.57
N VAL A 95 -9.44 9.30 -3.95
CA VAL A 95 -10.01 7.96 -3.76
C VAL A 95 -9.32 7.26 -2.59
N ASN A 96 -10.12 6.86 -1.58
CA ASN A 96 -9.66 6.06 -0.45
C ASN A 96 -8.86 4.85 -0.94
N ALA A 97 -7.65 4.69 -0.41
CA ALA A 97 -6.76 3.59 -0.73
C ALA A 97 -6.09 3.11 0.56
N TYR A 98 -5.86 1.81 0.60
CA TYR A 98 -5.14 1.14 1.65
C TYR A 98 -3.64 1.41 1.54
N VAL A 99 -2.93 1.38 2.66
CA VAL A 99 -1.48 1.58 2.70
C VAL A 99 -0.81 0.32 3.23
N TRP A 100 0.23 -0.11 2.53
CA TRP A 100 1.08 -1.22 2.95
C TRP A 100 2.51 -0.74 3.15
N PRO A 101 2.88 -0.29 4.35
CA PRO A 101 4.22 0.22 4.59
C PRO A 101 5.28 -0.86 4.41
N VAL A 102 6.39 -0.46 3.83
CA VAL A 102 7.58 -1.28 3.65
C VAL A 102 8.75 -0.65 4.37
N ARG A 103 9.76 -1.46 4.67
CA ARG A 103 10.99 -0.99 5.30
C ARG A 103 11.76 -0.09 4.32
N GLY A 104 12.18 1.07 4.80
CA GLY A 104 13.25 1.86 4.21
C GLY A 104 14.56 1.15 4.46
N ASN A 105 15.35 1.00 3.40
CA ASN A 105 16.75 0.62 3.51
C ASN A 105 17.56 1.78 4.09
#